data_AF-A0A964YQZ9-F1
#
_entry.id   AF-A0A964YQZ9-F1
#
_cell.length_a   1.000
_cell.length_b   1.000
_cell.length_c   1.000
_cell.angle_alpha   90.00
_cell.angle_beta   90.00
_cell.angle_gamma   90.00
#
_symmetry.space_group_name_H-M   'P 1'
#
loop_
_entity.id
_entity.type
_entity.pdbx_description
1 polymer ?
#
loop_
_entity_poly.entity_id
_entity_poly.type
_entity_poly.pdbx_seq_one_letter_code
_entity_poly.pdbx_strand_id
1 'polypeptide(L)'
;MTFYNYVLINRGTQTLYNTYFGFFTDGALGDPFDDYVGCDVMRGLGYYYNGDNFDGDNSGFKGYGYSPPAVGVDFFEGPYQDDDGIDNAFGIGENEALNGIGYGDGIIDNERFGMRRFLYYSNTTNGANVNQTDPIAASDYYNYLRGFWKDGTKFVYGGSGHISDPQADPLSPCDFMFPGTSDIYGWGTGGVIKPNWTEQTANNTPNDRRFVESAGPFVLKPGAVNNITVGVVWARSNGGDPFQSVETLRRADDKAQALFENCFKVMDAPHAPEVSVQELSNEIILFLSNTPNSNNYQEGYTEVDPFIVPPSPNDDKTFRFQGYQIFQLKNNTVALSDLNNPMKARLVAQCDIEDGISRIINFEFDEELGFAVPKEKVNGENKGIRHSFQITQDVFAQGQSRLVNFKKYYYMAISYAYNNYKDYNPNDPLSLDGQKMPYIASRKGPMGEVKIIEAIPHNPMPEADGTY
;
A
#
# COMPACT_ATOMS: atom_id res chain seq x y z
N MET A 1 3.96 -7.69 2.26
CA MET A 1 3.31 -7.42 3.55
C MET A 1 2.73 -8.70 4.10
N THR A 2 2.84 -8.89 5.41
CA THR A 2 2.29 -10.04 6.15
C THR A 2 1.62 -9.51 7.41
N PHE A 3 0.46 -10.05 7.77
CA PHE A 3 -0.28 -9.67 8.98
C PHE A 3 -0.26 -10.82 9.98
N TYR A 4 -0.01 -10.49 11.24
CA TYR A 4 0.00 -11.41 12.37
C TYR A 4 -1.07 -10.99 13.36
N ASN A 5 -2.01 -11.88 13.67
CA ASN A 5 -3.04 -11.65 14.67
C ASN A 5 -2.73 -12.47 15.93
N TYR A 6 -2.69 -11.78 17.07
CA TYR A 6 -2.49 -12.33 18.39
C TYR A 6 -3.74 -12.13 19.25
N VAL A 7 -4.17 -13.19 19.93
CA VAL A 7 -5.25 -13.12 20.93
C VAL A 7 -4.63 -13.19 22.32
N LEU A 8 -4.54 -12.05 23.00
CA LEU A 8 -4.04 -11.95 24.37
C LEU A 8 -5.20 -12.16 25.35
N ILE A 9 -5.08 -13.16 26.22
CA ILE A 9 -6.11 -13.50 27.22
C ILE A 9 -5.46 -13.56 28.61
N ASN A 10 -5.97 -12.77 29.55
CA ASN A 10 -5.61 -12.98 30.97
C ASN A 10 -6.42 -14.15 31.53
N ARG A 11 -5.84 -15.35 31.46
CA ARG A 11 -6.42 -16.57 32.04
C ARG A 11 -6.19 -16.72 33.55
N GLY A 12 -5.48 -15.76 34.17
CA GLY A 12 -5.24 -15.73 35.61
C GLY A 12 -6.45 -15.20 36.39
N THR A 13 -6.31 -15.17 37.71
CA THR A 13 -7.32 -14.61 38.63
C THR A 13 -6.99 -13.19 39.10
N GLN A 14 -5.81 -12.68 38.74
CA GLN A 14 -5.31 -11.38 39.18
C GLN A 14 -5.49 -10.34 38.06
N THR A 15 -5.92 -9.14 38.44
CA THR A 15 -5.86 -7.95 37.58
C THR A 15 -4.42 -7.51 37.43
N LEU A 16 -3.95 -7.37 36.18
CA LEU A 16 -2.63 -6.83 35.89
C LEU A 16 -2.75 -5.32 35.63
N TYR A 17 -2.11 -4.53 36.47
CA TYR A 17 -2.02 -3.07 36.32
C TYR A 17 -0.70 -2.70 35.66
N ASN A 18 -0.67 -1.58 34.94
CA ASN A 18 0.49 -1.15 34.16
C ASN A 18 0.96 -2.23 33.17
N THR A 19 0.01 -2.85 32.48
CA THR A 19 0.31 -3.87 31.48
C THR A 19 0.74 -3.18 30.20
N TYR A 20 1.77 -3.74 29.56
CA TYR A 20 2.22 -3.30 28.24
C TYR A 20 2.21 -4.49 27.30
N PHE A 21 1.83 -4.25 26.07
CA PHE A 21 2.13 -5.15 24.97
C PHE A 21 3.34 -4.58 24.23
N GLY A 22 4.31 -5.42 23.86
CA GLY A 22 5.40 -4.98 23.01
C GLY A 22 5.82 -6.05 22.02
N PHE A 23 6.23 -5.59 20.86
CA PHE A 23 6.65 -6.42 19.74
C PHE A 23 8.15 -6.27 19.57
N PHE A 24 8.90 -7.23 20.13
CA PHE A 24 10.37 -7.26 20.05
C PHE A 24 10.81 -7.88 18.74
N THR A 25 11.68 -7.19 18.01
CA THR A 25 12.10 -7.60 16.67
C THR A 25 13.62 -7.60 16.52
N ASP A 26 14.08 -8.53 15.70
CA ASP A 26 15.45 -8.65 15.22
C ASP A 26 15.38 -8.60 13.69
N GLY A 27 15.85 -7.49 13.11
CA GLY A 27 15.68 -7.20 11.69
C GLY A 27 16.65 -8.01 10.83
N ALA A 28 17.93 -7.97 11.19
CA ALA A 28 19.05 -8.59 10.48
C ALA A 28 18.90 -8.45 8.94
N LEU A 29 18.91 -7.21 8.45
CA LEU A 29 18.56 -6.88 7.07
C LEU A 29 19.75 -7.14 6.12
N GLY A 30 20.00 -8.42 5.85
CA GLY A 30 21.16 -8.84 5.08
C GLY A 30 22.35 -9.03 5.99
N ASP A 31 23.38 -8.19 5.89
CA ASP A 31 24.42 -8.09 6.92
C ASP A 31 23.84 -7.44 8.19
N PRO A 32 23.67 -8.17 9.31
CA PRO A 32 23.13 -7.56 10.52
C PRO A 32 24.02 -6.44 11.06
N PHE A 33 25.33 -6.42 10.76
CA PHE A 33 26.24 -5.47 11.39
C PHE A 33 26.23 -4.06 10.78
N ASP A 34 25.48 -3.84 9.70
CA ASP A 34 25.36 -2.55 9.04
C ASP A 34 23.95 -1.94 9.10
N ASP A 35 23.10 -2.42 10.01
CA ASP A 35 21.74 -1.91 10.15
C ASP A 35 21.64 -0.58 10.91
N TYR A 36 20.66 0.22 10.49
CA TYR A 36 20.04 1.33 11.21
C TYR A 36 18.56 1.06 11.44
N VAL A 37 17.96 1.84 12.33
CA VAL A 37 16.54 1.82 12.66
C VAL A 37 15.95 3.22 12.80
N GLY A 38 14.63 3.27 12.76
CA GLY A 38 13.88 4.44 13.19
C GLY A 38 12.39 4.16 13.24
N CYS A 39 11.60 5.22 13.42
CA CYS A 39 10.15 5.10 13.42
C CYS A 39 9.47 6.27 12.70
N ASP A 40 8.23 6.02 12.30
CA ASP A 40 7.27 7.00 11.81
C ASP A 40 6.11 7.08 12.81
N VAL A 41 6.10 8.16 13.58
CA VAL A 41 5.18 8.34 14.71
C VAL A 41 3.72 8.40 14.28
N MET A 42 3.44 9.09 13.17
CA MET A 42 2.08 9.26 12.64
C MET A 42 1.52 7.95 12.09
N ARG A 43 2.38 7.09 11.57
CA ARG A 43 1.97 5.78 11.05
C ARG A 43 1.89 4.71 12.13
N GLY A 44 2.67 4.83 13.20
CA GLY A 44 2.83 3.73 14.15
C GLY A 44 3.89 2.70 13.71
N LEU A 45 4.71 3.06 12.72
CA LEU A 45 5.63 2.18 12.01
C LEU A 45 7.07 2.28 12.56
N GLY A 46 7.65 1.21 13.08
CA GLY A 46 9.09 1.05 13.27
C GLY A 46 9.75 0.40 12.05
N TYR A 47 11.01 0.72 11.76
CA TYR A 47 11.68 0.21 10.57
C TYR A 47 13.18 -0.01 10.73
N TYR A 48 13.70 -0.92 9.91
CA TYR A 48 15.11 -1.21 9.66
C TYR A 48 15.50 -0.78 8.24
N TYR A 49 16.73 -0.32 8.08
CA TYR A 49 17.38 0.00 6.81
C TYR A 49 18.90 -0.04 6.98
N ASN A 50 19.66 -0.35 5.94
CA ASN A 50 21.13 -0.39 6.06
C ASN A 50 21.73 1.02 6.19
N GLY A 51 22.87 1.11 6.87
CA GLY A 51 23.57 2.34 7.18
C GLY A 51 24.34 2.95 6.00
N ASP A 52 24.52 2.18 4.94
CA ASP A 52 25.00 2.66 3.64
C ASP A 52 24.19 2.05 2.47
N ASN A 53 24.52 2.46 1.25
CA ASN A 53 23.77 2.03 0.07
C ASN A 53 24.21 0.68 -0.52
N PHE A 54 25.11 -0.06 0.13
CA PHE A 54 25.62 -1.35 -0.34
C PHE A 54 25.70 -2.37 0.81
N ASP A 55 24.69 -3.22 0.87
CA ASP A 55 24.64 -4.33 1.82
C ASP A 55 25.43 -5.53 1.24
N GLY A 56 26.62 -5.76 1.79
CA GLY A 56 27.58 -6.76 1.31
C GLY A 56 27.44 -8.11 2.03
N ASP A 57 27.97 -9.16 1.41
CA ASP A 57 28.14 -10.43 2.13
C ASP A 57 29.15 -10.27 3.26
N ASN A 58 28.75 -10.56 4.51
CA ASN A 58 29.61 -10.47 5.69
C ASN A 58 29.43 -11.68 6.61
N SER A 59 30.54 -12.31 7.03
CA SER A 59 30.53 -13.37 8.05
C SER A 59 29.56 -14.54 7.81
N GLY A 60 29.21 -14.81 6.54
CA GLY A 60 28.27 -15.85 6.14
C GLY A 60 26.82 -15.38 5.95
N PHE A 61 26.52 -14.14 6.34
CA PHE A 61 25.28 -13.44 6.00
C PHE A 61 25.33 -12.95 4.56
N LYS A 62 24.19 -13.04 3.87
CA LYS A 62 24.04 -12.63 2.49
C LYS A 62 23.42 -11.24 2.43
N GLY A 63 24.15 -10.29 1.89
CA GLY A 63 23.65 -8.94 1.70
C GLY A 63 22.76 -8.79 0.46
N TYR A 64 22.00 -7.71 0.40
CA TYR A 64 21.09 -7.36 -0.69
C TYR A 64 21.75 -6.59 -1.83
N GLY A 65 23.03 -6.21 -1.71
CA GLY A 65 23.78 -5.43 -2.68
C GLY A 65 23.40 -3.95 -2.69
N TYR A 66 23.47 -3.30 -3.86
CA TYR A 66 23.15 -1.89 -3.98
C TYR A 66 21.66 -1.59 -3.78
N SER A 67 21.36 -0.45 -3.17
CA SER A 67 20.00 -0.01 -2.87
C SER A 67 19.26 -1.07 -2.03
N PRO A 68 19.75 -1.39 -0.82
CA PRO A 68 19.14 -2.42 0.01
C PRO A 68 17.67 -2.07 0.35
N PRO A 69 16.84 -3.08 0.62
CA PRO A 69 15.46 -2.85 1.03
C PRO A 69 15.37 -2.10 2.37
N ALA A 70 14.16 -1.76 2.78
CA ALA A 70 13.81 -1.44 4.15
C ALA A 70 12.66 -2.36 4.56
N VAL A 71 12.61 -2.72 5.84
CA VAL A 71 11.53 -3.54 6.42
C VAL A 71 10.99 -2.82 7.65
N GLY A 72 9.68 -2.81 7.83
CA GLY A 72 9.04 -2.17 8.96
C GLY A 72 7.89 -2.97 9.52
N VAL A 73 7.51 -2.58 10.73
CA VAL A 73 6.52 -3.21 11.58
C VAL A 73 5.56 -2.13 12.05
N ASP A 74 4.26 -2.40 11.95
CA ASP A 74 3.22 -1.44 12.32
C ASP A 74 2.11 -2.11 13.14
N PHE A 75 1.57 -1.36 14.10
CA PHE A 75 0.42 -1.71 14.94
C PHE A 75 -0.90 -1.29 14.27
N PHE A 76 -1.48 -2.22 13.52
CA PHE A 76 -2.78 -2.04 12.87
C PHE A 76 -3.96 -2.09 13.86
N GLU A 77 -3.84 -2.92 14.90
CA GLU A 77 -4.82 -3.03 15.98
C GLU A 77 -4.07 -3.38 17.27
N GLY A 78 -4.04 -2.49 18.25
CA GLY A 78 -3.43 -2.78 19.55
C GLY A 78 -4.43 -3.12 20.66
N PRO A 79 -3.92 -3.24 21.91
CA PRO A 79 -4.78 -3.46 23.08
C PRO A 79 -5.69 -2.26 23.33
N TYR A 80 -6.83 -2.53 23.96
CA TYR A 80 -7.76 -1.49 24.40
C TYR A 80 -7.10 -0.51 25.37
N GLN A 81 -7.39 0.77 25.17
CA GLN A 81 -7.21 1.79 26.20
C GLN A 81 -8.19 1.54 27.35
N ASP A 82 -7.84 1.96 28.56
CA ASP A 82 -8.73 1.79 29.72
C ASP A 82 -9.94 2.73 29.59
N ASP A 83 -11.14 2.18 29.74
CA ASP A 83 -12.40 2.94 29.70
C ASP A 83 -12.37 4.16 30.65
N ASP A 84 -12.57 5.36 30.10
CA ASP A 84 -12.68 6.62 30.83
C ASP A 84 -14.05 7.31 30.63
N GLY A 85 -14.92 6.71 29.80
CA GLY A 85 -16.27 7.19 29.49
C GLY A 85 -16.30 8.31 28.45
N ILE A 86 -15.19 8.53 27.73
CA ILE A 86 -15.02 9.57 26.72
C ILE A 86 -14.63 8.90 25.38
N ASP A 87 -15.02 9.54 24.28
CA ASP A 87 -14.41 9.29 22.96
C ASP A 87 -13.15 10.16 22.88
N ASN A 88 -11.99 9.57 23.15
CA ASN A 88 -10.73 10.31 23.22
C ASN A 88 -10.32 10.78 21.82
N ALA A 89 -9.90 12.05 21.70
CA ALA A 89 -9.62 12.63 20.40
C ALA A 89 -8.33 12.09 19.76
N PHE A 90 -8.27 12.22 18.43
CA PHE A 90 -7.00 12.18 17.71
C PHE A 90 -6.17 13.41 18.07
N GLY A 91 -5.03 13.22 18.73
CA GLY A 91 -4.25 14.32 19.27
C GLY A 91 -3.10 13.91 20.19
N ILE A 92 -2.61 14.88 20.97
CA ILE A 92 -1.43 14.74 21.84
C ILE A 92 -1.74 14.98 23.33
N GLY A 93 -3.00 15.22 23.65
CA GLY A 93 -3.49 15.37 25.02
C GLY A 93 -3.39 14.09 25.84
N GLU A 94 -3.79 14.19 27.11
CA GLU A 94 -3.92 13.03 27.98
C GLU A 94 -4.94 12.05 27.37
N ASN A 95 -4.59 10.75 27.31
CA ASN A 95 -5.39 9.70 26.70
C ASN A 95 -5.69 9.85 25.19
N GLU A 96 -5.12 10.85 24.50
CA GLU A 96 -5.19 11.00 23.05
C GLU A 96 -4.05 10.26 22.34
N ALA A 97 -4.22 9.99 21.04
CA ALA A 97 -3.18 9.41 20.21
C ALA A 97 -3.17 9.93 18.77
N LEU A 98 -2.00 9.88 18.14
CA LEU A 98 -1.80 10.20 16.71
C LEU A 98 -1.78 8.96 15.81
N ASN A 99 -1.84 7.78 16.40
CA ASN A 99 -1.92 6.47 15.75
C ASN A 99 -2.79 5.53 16.61
N GLY A 100 -3.17 4.37 16.07
CA GLY A 100 -4.18 3.50 16.66
C GLY A 100 -5.58 3.74 16.08
N ILE A 101 -6.59 3.10 16.66
CA ILE A 101 -7.96 3.09 16.13
C ILE A 101 -8.97 3.46 17.21
N GLY A 102 -10.12 3.98 16.80
CA GLY A 102 -11.23 4.37 17.69
C GLY A 102 -11.21 5.83 18.16
N TYR A 103 -10.07 6.53 18.03
CA TYR A 103 -9.95 7.90 18.49
C TYR A 103 -10.78 8.91 17.67
N GLY A 104 -11.72 9.61 18.30
CA GLY A 104 -12.50 10.70 17.72
C GLY A 104 -13.56 10.24 16.72
N ASP A 105 -14.03 8.99 16.83
CA ASP A 105 -15.00 8.39 15.91
C ASP A 105 -16.47 8.51 16.36
N GLY A 106 -16.70 9.08 17.54
CA GLY A 106 -18.01 9.26 18.16
C GLY A 106 -18.47 8.08 19.03
N ILE A 107 -17.67 7.01 19.14
CA ILE A 107 -17.96 5.83 19.94
C ILE A 107 -17.11 5.86 21.20
N ILE A 108 -17.77 5.99 22.34
CA ILE A 108 -17.12 6.01 23.66
C ILE A 108 -16.46 4.67 23.97
N ASP A 109 -15.23 4.71 24.50
CA ASP A 109 -14.45 3.58 25.03
C ASP A 109 -14.19 2.44 24.01
N ASN A 110 -13.94 2.78 22.74
CA ASN A 110 -13.51 1.81 21.71
C ASN A 110 -12.04 1.96 21.30
N GLU A 111 -11.31 2.89 21.92
CA GLU A 111 -9.95 3.24 21.57
C GLU A 111 -8.99 2.09 21.80
N ARG A 112 -8.11 1.89 20.82
CA ARG A 112 -7.06 0.89 20.86
C ARG A 112 -5.75 1.55 20.50
N PHE A 113 -4.77 1.32 21.36
CA PHE A 113 -3.45 1.91 21.22
C PHE A 113 -2.80 1.48 19.90
N GLY A 114 -2.19 2.43 19.19
CA GLY A 114 -1.09 2.13 18.28
C GLY A 114 0.25 2.09 19.01
N MET A 115 1.32 2.43 18.31
CA MET A 115 2.65 2.58 18.90
C MET A 115 2.71 3.76 19.88
N ARG A 116 2.89 3.46 21.18
CA ARG A 116 3.05 4.47 22.24
C ARG A 116 4.50 4.79 22.57
N ARG A 117 5.41 3.85 22.33
CA ARG A 117 6.85 4.05 22.49
C ARG A 117 7.60 3.23 21.44
N PHE A 118 8.70 3.78 20.98
CA PHE A 118 9.65 3.11 20.10
C PHE A 118 11.05 3.20 20.71
N LEU A 119 11.63 2.05 21.02
CA LEU A 119 13.01 1.93 21.49
C LEU A 119 13.79 1.05 20.51
N TYR A 120 15.03 1.43 20.25
CA TYR A 120 16.01 0.53 19.68
C TYR A 120 16.99 0.01 20.73
N TYR A 121 17.55 -1.17 20.46
CA TYR A 121 18.69 -1.70 21.18
C TYR A 121 19.59 -2.43 20.18
N SER A 122 20.75 -2.88 20.63
CA SER A 122 21.70 -3.53 19.73
C SER A 122 22.30 -4.77 20.32
N ASN A 123 22.86 -5.60 19.46
CA ASN A 123 23.79 -6.60 19.92
C ASN A 123 25.01 -5.93 20.56
N THR A 124 25.75 -6.70 21.36
CA THR A 124 26.98 -6.31 22.06
C THR A 124 28.18 -6.03 21.13
N THR A 125 28.00 -6.08 19.81
CA THR A 125 29.01 -5.83 18.78
C THR A 125 29.23 -4.34 18.53
N ASN A 126 30.25 -4.00 17.73
CA ASN A 126 30.58 -2.64 17.27
C ASN A 126 30.66 -1.56 18.37
N GLY A 127 31.01 -1.95 19.60
CA GLY A 127 31.16 -1.01 20.72
C GLY A 127 29.84 -0.47 21.27
N ALA A 128 28.74 -1.21 21.08
CA ALA A 128 27.43 -0.85 21.63
C ALA A 128 27.50 -0.58 23.14
N ASN A 129 26.85 0.50 23.57
CA ASN A 129 26.70 0.81 24.98
C ASN A 129 25.91 -0.30 25.69
N VAL A 130 26.47 -0.87 26.76
CA VAL A 130 25.87 -1.99 27.51
C VAL A 130 24.47 -1.70 28.06
N ASN A 131 24.11 -0.42 28.24
CA ASN A 131 22.78 -0.01 28.68
C ASN A 131 21.74 0.02 27.56
N GLN A 132 22.20 -0.08 26.31
CA GLN A 132 21.42 -0.05 25.07
C GLN A 132 21.53 -1.39 24.31
N THR A 133 21.92 -2.47 24.99
CA THR A 133 22.03 -3.82 24.40
C THR A 133 20.85 -4.72 24.74
N ASP A 134 20.87 -5.97 24.29
CA ASP A 134 19.83 -6.96 24.60
C ASP A 134 19.46 -7.00 26.10
N PRO A 135 18.17 -7.10 26.43
CA PRO A 135 17.71 -7.28 27.80
C PRO A 135 18.13 -8.66 28.34
N ILE A 136 18.55 -8.72 29.61
CA ILE A 136 19.06 -9.96 30.24
C ILE A 136 18.19 -10.36 31.43
N ALA A 137 17.61 -9.38 32.13
CA ALA A 137 16.70 -9.59 33.25
C ALA A 137 15.28 -9.11 32.92
N ALA A 138 14.27 -9.64 33.64
CA ALA A 138 12.87 -9.24 33.48
C ALA A 138 12.63 -7.72 33.66
N SER A 139 13.43 -7.07 34.52
CA SER A 139 13.43 -5.62 34.69
C SER A 139 13.82 -4.87 33.41
N ASP A 140 14.73 -5.43 32.62
CA ASP A 140 15.25 -4.82 31.39
C ASP A 140 14.15 -4.79 30.33
N TYR A 141 13.48 -5.93 30.12
CA TYR A 141 12.32 -6.03 29.23
C TYR A 141 11.23 -5.04 29.62
N TYR A 142 10.91 -4.96 30.92
CA TYR A 142 9.89 -4.05 31.41
C TYR A 142 10.32 -2.57 31.36
N ASN A 143 11.61 -2.26 31.44
CA ASN A 143 12.12 -0.91 31.21
C ASN A 143 11.95 -0.53 29.73
N TYR A 144 12.29 -1.42 28.81
CA TYR A 144 12.17 -1.16 27.37
C TYR A 144 10.71 -0.89 26.98
N LEU A 145 9.77 -1.71 27.46
CA LEU A 145 8.33 -1.48 27.27
C LEU A 145 7.82 -0.15 27.82
N ARG A 146 8.50 0.43 28.81
CA ARG A 146 8.11 1.69 29.48
C ARG A 146 8.84 2.92 28.96
N GLY A 147 9.78 2.75 28.03
CA GLY A 147 10.55 3.87 27.51
C GLY A 147 11.79 4.22 28.35
N PHE A 148 12.43 3.20 28.93
CA PHE A 148 13.64 3.35 29.75
C PHE A 148 14.75 2.42 29.27
N TRP A 149 16.00 2.87 29.38
CA TRP A 149 17.18 2.05 29.17
C TRP A 149 17.38 1.02 30.30
N LYS A 150 18.31 0.07 30.14
CA LYS A 150 18.57 -0.97 31.15
C LYS A 150 18.97 -0.40 32.51
N ASP A 151 19.68 0.72 32.52
CA ASP A 151 20.10 1.42 33.73
C ASP A 151 18.99 2.27 34.38
N GLY A 152 17.78 2.26 33.82
CA GLY A 152 16.62 3.00 34.31
C GLY A 152 16.62 4.48 33.92
N THR A 153 17.53 4.93 33.07
CA THR A 153 17.47 6.28 32.49
C THR A 153 16.39 6.36 31.41
N LYS A 154 15.75 7.53 31.27
CA LYS A 154 14.78 7.78 30.19
C LYS A 154 15.50 7.99 28.87
N PHE A 155 14.79 7.78 27.77
CA PHE A 155 15.27 8.23 26.47
C PHE A 155 15.22 9.74 26.41
N VAL A 156 16.18 10.30 25.70
CA VAL A 156 16.24 11.72 25.45
C VAL A 156 16.55 12.00 23.99
N TYR A 157 16.17 13.17 23.51
CA TYR A 157 16.30 13.52 22.10
C TYR A 157 17.76 13.79 21.71
N GLY A 158 18.18 13.29 20.54
CA GLY A 158 19.51 13.52 19.95
C GLY A 158 20.53 12.40 20.20
N GLY A 159 21.59 12.35 19.38
CA GLY A 159 22.62 11.31 19.43
C GLY A 159 22.03 9.90 19.37
N SER A 160 22.53 9.01 20.22
CA SER A 160 21.99 7.67 20.49
C SER A 160 20.78 7.64 21.44
N GLY A 161 20.31 8.80 21.91
CA GLY A 161 19.21 8.98 22.87
C GLY A 161 19.45 8.43 24.28
N HIS A 162 20.69 8.10 24.60
CA HIS A 162 21.13 7.83 25.97
C HIS A 162 21.93 9.02 26.49
N ILE A 163 21.73 9.39 27.76
CA ILE A 163 22.35 10.57 28.40
C ILE A 163 23.89 10.53 28.49
N SER A 164 24.50 9.39 28.19
CA SER A 164 25.97 9.26 28.11
C SER A 164 26.55 9.77 26.80
N ASP A 165 25.70 9.97 25.79
CA ASP A 165 26.09 10.49 24.50
C ASP A 165 26.13 12.03 24.56
N PRO A 166 27.27 12.66 24.23
CA PRO A 166 27.39 14.12 24.24
C PRO A 166 26.43 14.86 23.29
N GLN A 167 25.87 14.18 22.29
CA GLN A 167 24.91 14.75 21.35
C GLN A 167 23.46 14.60 21.79
N ALA A 168 23.19 13.81 22.84
CA ALA A 168 21.88 13.66 23.44
C ALA A 168 21.59 14.81 24.42
N ASP A 169 20.38 15.36 24.40
CA ASP A 169 19.97 16.45 25.31
C ASP A 169 19.26 15.89 26.55
N PRO A 170 19.91 15.86 27.74
CA PRO A 170 19.34 15.23 28.93
C PRO A 170 18.06 15.91 29.45
N LEU A 171 17.74 17.11 28.98
CA LEU A 171 16.56 17.88 29.38
C LEU A 171 15.36 17.66 28.44
N SER A 172 15.54 16.89 27.37
CA SER A 172 14.51 16.63 26.36
C SER A 172 14.13 15.15 26.35
N PRO A 173 13.39 14.65 27.36
CA PRO A 173 12.91 13.27 27.34
C PRO A 173 12.05 13.00 26.11
N CYS A 174 12.14 11.80 25.55
CA CYS A 174 11.34 11.40 24.41
C CYS A 174 10.77 9.98 24.52
N ASP A 175 9.66 9.70 23.83
CA ASP A 175 9.03 8.36 23.77
C ASP A 175 9.35 7.60 22.48
N PHE A 176 9.83 8.29 21.43
CA PHE A 176 10.14 7.73 20.13
C PHE A 176 11.59 8.00 19.73
N MET A 177 12.34 6.93 19.51
CA MET A 177 13.71 6.99 19.01
C MET A 177 13.76 7.16 17.49
N PHE A 178 14.57 8.11 17.02
CA PHE A 178 14.76 8.41 15.59
C PHE A 178 13.46 8.60 14.78
N PRO A 179 12.54 9.50 15.20
CA PRO A 179 11.29 9.74 14.50
C PRO A 179 11.47 10.47 13.15
N GLY A 180 12.68 10.89 12.80
CA GLY A 180 12.94 11.75 11.65
C GLY A 180 12.18 13.06 11.78
N THR A 181 11.29 13.32 10.83
CA THR A 181 10.34 14.46 10.83
C THR A 181 8.89 14.02 11.06
N SER A 182 8.64 12.77 11.41
CA SER A 182 7.27 12.24 11.53
C SER A 182 6.54 12.74 12.78
N ASP A 183 7.25 13.08 13.86
CA ASP A 183 6.65 13.65 15.08
C ASP A 183 6.33 15.14 14.93
N ILE A 184 5.41 15.47 14.01
CA ILE A 184 5.10 16.85 13.60
C ILE A 184 4.47 17.69 14.71
N TYR A 185 3.89 17.05 15.73
CA TYR A 185 3.28 17.70 16.88
C TYR A 185 4.14 17.64 18.15
N GLY A 186 5.31 16.99 18.10
CA GLY A 186 6.14 16.75 19.28
C GLY A 186 5.46 15.86 20.32
N TRP A 187 4.61 14.92 19.88
CA TRP A 187 3.86 14.01 20.75
C TRP A 187 4.78 13.22 21.67
N GLY A 188 5.89 12.72 21.14
CA GLY A 188 6.87 11.99 21.93
C GLY A 188 7.68 12.87 22.88
N THR A 189 7.56 14.20 22.80
CA THR A 189 8.36 15.18 23.55
C THR A 189 7.50 16.20 24.30
N GLY A 190 6.25 15.84 24.60
CA GLY A 190 5.33 16.66 25.40
C GLY A 190 4.84 17.92 24.68
N GLY A 191 4.68 17.86 23.36
CA GLY A 191 4.22 18.98 22.52
C GLY A 191 5.32 19.91 22.04
N VAL A 192 6.60 19.57 22.25
CA VAL A 192 7.74 20.39 21.86
C VAL A 192 8.34 19.88 20.55
N ILE A 193 7.99 20.51 19.42
CA ILE A 193 8.52 20.11 18.11
C ILE A 193 10.06 20.16 18.10
N LYS A 194 10.67 19.06 17.64
CA LYS A 194 12.12 18.88 17.56
C LYS A 194 12.62 18.84 16.11
N PRO A 195 13.91 19.18 15.86
CA PRO A 195 14.49 19.09 14.51
C PRO A 195 14.62 17.64 14.04
N ASN A 196 14.75 17.42 12.72
CA ASN A 196 14.91 16.09 12.14
C ASN A 196 15.98 15.25 12.88
N TRP A 197 15.59 14.06 13.33
CA TRP A 197 16.48 13.11 13.99
C TRP A 197 16.24 11.70 13.48
N THR A 198 17.12 11.28 12.57
CA THR A 198 17.26 9.90 12.11
C THR A 198 18.56 9.33 12.65
N GLU A 199 18.67 8.00 12.70
CA GLU A 199 19.91 7.36 13.11
C GLU A 199 21.10 7.73 12.20
N GLN A 200 20.85 7.81 10.88
CA GLN A 200 21.81 8.28 9.88
C GLN A 200 22.29 9.72 10.16
N THR A 201 21.38 10.65 10.48
CA THR A 201 21.75 12.03 10.81
C THR A 201 22.44 12.18 12.17
N ALA A 202 22.19 11.25 13.09
CA ALA A 202 22.90 11.17 14.37
C ALA A 202 24.33 10.63 14.21
N ASN A 203 24.66 10.05 13.04
CA ASN A 203 25.95 9.45 12.76
C ASN A 203 26.33 8.37 13.80
N ASN A 204 25.33 7.61 14.25
CA ASN A 204 25.56 6.44 15.08
C ASN A 204 26.31 5.39 14.26
N THR A 205 27.14 4.56 14.91
CA THR A 205 27.77 3.43 14.21
C THR A 205 26.71 2.37 13.87
N PRO A 206 26.55 1.96 12.59
CA PRO A 206 25.68 0.85 12.23
C PRO A 206 26.03 -0.42 13.00
N ASN A 207 25.02 -1.24 13.28
CA ASN A 207 25.20 -2.45 14.08
C ASN A 207 24.02 -3.39 13.89
N ASP A 208 24.09 -4.57 14.51
CA ASP A 208 22.97 -5.49 14.67
C ASP A 208 21.90 -4.83 15.55
N ARG A 209 20.99 -4.11 14.87
CA ARG A 209 19.92 -3.34 15.48
C ARG A 209 18.72 -4.23 15.73
N ARG A 210 18.09 -3.96 16.86
CA ARG A 210 16.80 -4.51 17.28
C ARG A 210 15.92 -3.38 17.75
N PHE A 211 14.62 -3.58 17.75
CA PHE A 211 13.73 -2.62 18.36
C PHE A 211 12.57 -3.29 19.08
N VAL A 212 11.90 -2.48 19.88
CA VAL A 212 10.60 -2.81 20.43
C VAL A 212 9.68 -1.61 20.27
N GLU A 213 8.53 -1.89 19.69
CA GLU A 213 7.37 -1.00 19.76
C GLU A 213 6.49 -1.47 20.90
N SER A 214 5.93 -0.54 21.66
CA SER A 214 5.05 -0.89 22.79
C SER A 214 3.79 -0.06 22.86
N ALA A 215 2.74 -0.70 23.36
CA ALA A 215 1.42 -0.13 23.61
C ALA A 215 1.07 -0.30 25.10
N GLY A 216 0.63 0.79 25.73
CA GLY A 216 0.25 0.82 27.15
C GLY A 216 0.78 2.06 27.91
N PRO A 217 0.54 2.12 29.23
CA PRO A 217 -0.04 1.06 30.06
C PRO A 217 -1.55 0.86 29.88
N PHE A 218 -2.05 -0.33 30.20
CA PHE A 218 -3.49 -0.62 30.36
C PHE A 218 -3.73 -1.62 31.51
N VAL A 219 -4.99 -1.74 31.95
CA VAL A 219 -5.44 -2.68 32.97
C VAL A 219 -6.00 -3.95 32.33
N LEU A 220 -5.28 -5.06 32.47
CA LEU A 220 -5.71 -6.36 31.95
C LEU A 220 -6.43 -7.16 33.04
N LYS A 221 -7.76 -7.05 33.09
CA LYS A 221 -8.63 -7.75 34.05
C LYS A 221 -8.66 -9.28 33.80
N PRO A 222 -8.92 -10.11 34.82
CA PRO A 222 -9.16 -11.55 34.63
C PRO A 222 -10.24 -11.82 33.58
N GLY A 223 -9.94 -12.68 32.62
CA GLY A 223 -10.84 -13.02 31.51
C GLY A 223 -10.89 -12.00 30.38
N ALA A 224 -10.20 -10.86 30.48
CA ALA A 224 -10.12 -9.89 29.39
C ALA A 224 -9.41 -10.49 28.17
N VAL A 225 -9.91 -10.14 26.99
CA VAL A 225 -9.40 -10.59 25.68
C VAL A 225 -9.05 -9.36 24.85
N ASN A 226 -7.84 -9.31 24.31
CA ASN A 226 -7.41 -8.31 23.34
C ASN A 226 -7.00 -9.02 22.05
N ASN A 227 -7.55 -8.57 20.92
CA ASN A 227 -7.06 -8.94 19.60
C ASN A 227 -6.06 -7.88 19.16
N ILE A 228 -4.86 -8.32 18.81
CA ILE A 228 -3.75 -7.44 18.46
C ILE A 228 -3.26 -7.87 17.08
N THR A 229 -3.29 -6.95 16.12
CA THR A 229 -2.82 -7.18 14.75
C THR A 229 -1.58 -6.33 14.50
N VAL A 230 -0.50 -7.00 14.13
CA VAL A 230 0.77 -6.38 13.73
C VAL A 230 1.03 -6.74 12.27
N GLY A 231 1.43 -5.77 11.46
CA GLY A 231 1.82 -5.99 10.06
C GLY A 231 3.32 -5.80 9.88
N VAL A 232 3.89 -6.60 8.98
CA VAL A 232 5.28 -6.48 8.56
C VAL A 232 5.30 -6.15 7.08
N VAL A 233 5.88 -5.01 6.74
CA VAL A 233 5.95 -4.47 5.38
C VAL A 233 7.40 -4.36 4.98
N TRP A 234 7.71 -4.61 3.71
CA TRP A 234 9.04 -4.36 3.17
C TRP A 234 8.90 -3.67 1.82
N ALA A 235 9.89 -2.86 1.49
CA ALA A 235 9.98 -2.20 0.19
C ALA A 235 11.45 -1.97 -0.17
N ARG A 236 11.73 -1.81 -1.44
CA ARG A 236 13.08 -1.51 -1.94
C ARG A 236 12.98 -0.39 -2.96
N SER A 237 13.85 0.60 -2.83
CA SER A 237 14.04 1.60 -3.87
C SER A 237 15.23 1.23 -4.75
N ASN A 238 15.34 1.84 -5.94
CA ASN A 238 16.56 1.80 -6.75
C ASN A 238 17.41 3.06 -6.52
N GLY A 239 17.22 3.70 -5.37
CA GLY A 239 17.85 4.94 -4.99
C GLY A 239 19.33 4.81 -4.63
N GLY A 240 20.04 5.94 -4.63
CA GLY A 240 21.45 6.01 -4.24
C GLY A 240 21.68 6.21 -2.74
N ASP A 241 20.62 6.52 -1.98
CA ASP A 241 20.63 6.72 -0.53
C ASP A 241 19.74 5.64 0.12
N PRO A 242 20.24 4.87 1.11
CA PRO A 242 19.47 3.79 1.74
C PRO A 242 18.14 4.27 2.34
N PHE A 243 18.05 5.53 2.77
CA PHE A 243 16.80 6.08 3.31
C PHE A 243 15.66 6.16 2.26
N GLN A 244 15.97 6.12 0.96
CA GLN A 244 14.95 6.11 -0.10
C GLN A 244 14.11 4.82 -0.09
N SER A 245 14.66 3.71 0.43
CA SER A 245 13.88 2.49 0.67
C SER A 245 12.87 2.67 1.81
N VAL A 246 13.18 3.48 2.84
CA VAL A 246 12.25 3.86 3.92
C VAL A 246 11.09 4.70 3.36
N GLU A 247 11.34 5.64 2.46
CA GLU A 247 10.26 6.41 1.80
C GLU A 247 9.34 5.53 0.93
N THR A 248 9.88 4.44 0.38
CA THR A 248 9.10 3.47 -0.37
C THR A 248 8.32 2.54 0.59
N LEU A 249 8.91 2.21 1.74
CA LEU A 249 8.27 1.45 2.81
C LEU A 249 7.07 2.19 3.37
N ARG A 250 7.17 3.49 3.69
CA ARG A 250 6.04 4.32 4.15
C ARG A 250 4.84 4.27 3.22
N ARG A 251 5.08 4.31 1.90
CA ARG A 251 4.01 4.20 0.88
C ARG A 251 3.42 2.79 0.80
N ALA A 252 4.21 1.77 1.08
CA ALA A 252 3.74 0.39 1.15
C ALA A 252 2.91 0.15 2.43
N ASP A 253 3.28 0.82 3.52
CA ASP A 253 2.60 0.83 4.81
C ASP A 253 1.24 1.55 4.74
N ASP A 254 1.18 2.74 4.13
CA ASP A 254 -0.09 3.45 3.87
C ASP A 254 -1.11 2.56 3.11
N LYS A 255 -0.62 1.73 2.18
CA LYS A 255 -1.45 0.74 1.46
C LYS A 255 -1.85 -0.44 2.34
N ALA A 256 -0.99 -0.87 3.24
CA ALA A 256 -1.30 -1.93 4.20
C ALA A 256 -2.41 -1.47 5.15
N GLN A 257 -2.33 -0.22 5.64
CA GLN A 257 -3.30 0.36 6.57
C GLN A 257 -4.67 0.46 5.93
N ALA A 258 -4.76 1.05 4.74
CA ALA A 258 -6.02 1.14 4.01
C ALA A 258 -6.60 -0.25 3.66
N LEU A 259 -5.75 -1.25 3.42
CA LEU A 259 -6.21 -2.63 3.17
C LEU A 259 -6.78 -3.25 4.47
N PHE A 260 -6.13 -3.04 5.60
CA PHE A 260 -6.56 -3.52 6.90
C PHE A 260 -7.89 -2.88 7.33
N GLU A 261 -7.97 -1.55 7.28
CA GLU A 261 -9.19 -0.79 7.60
C GLU A 261 -10.37 -1.19 6.71
N ASN A 262 -10.11 -1.52 5.44
CA ASN A 262 -11.14 -2.01 4.53
C ASN A 262 -11.39 -3.53 4.64
N CYS A 263 -10.98 -4.18 5.74
CA CYS A 263 -11.19 -5.61 5.99
C CYS A 263 -10.65 -6.51 4.87
N PHE A 264 -9.50 -6.15 4.29
CA PHE A 264 -8.86 -6.82 3.15
C PHE A 264 -9.71 -6.90 1.89
N LYS A 265 -10.79 -6.12 1.82
CA LYS A 265 -11.54 -5.96 0.58
C LYS A 265 -10.75 -5.03 -0.32
N VAL A 266 -10.55 -5.44 -1.55
CA VAL A 266 -10.06 -4.55 -2.60
C VAL A 266 -11.29 -4.10 -3.36
N MET A 267 -11.38 -2.80 -3.70
CA MET A 267 -12.39 -2.30 -4.63
C MET A 267 -12.45 -3.25 -5.83
N ASP A 268 -13.63 -3.69 -6.26
CA ASP A 268 -13.77 -4.50 -7.46
C ASP A 268 -13.82 -3.57 -8.67
N ALA A 269 -13.18 -3.93 -9.78
CA ALA A 269 -13.24 -3.11 -10.99
C ALA A 269 -14.52 -3.43 -11.80
N PRO A 270 -14.95 -2.61 -12.80
CA PRO A 270 -16.10 -2.98 -13.60
C PRO A 270 -15.84 -4.31 -14.31
N HIS A 271 -16.74 -5.28 -14.18
CA HIS A 271 -16.65 -6.55 -14.87
C HIS A 271 -16.60 -6.32 -16.38
N ALA A 272 -15.76 -7.11 -17.06
CA ALA A 272 -15.68 -7.08 -18.51
C ALA A 272 -17.02 -7.51 -19.14
N PRO A 273 -17.41 -6.95 -20.30
CA PRO A 273 -18.63 -7.37 -20.98
C PRO A 273 -18.48 -8.79 -21.53
N GLU A 274 -19.59 -9.51 -21.64
CA GLU A 274 -19.64 -10.70 -22.49
C GLU A 274 -19.64 -10.26 -23.94
N VAL A 275 -18.79 -10.93 -24.74
CA VAL A 275 -18.63 -10.67 -26.16
C VAL A 275 -19.24 -11.82 -26.95
N SER A 276 -20.23 -11.52 -27.79
CA SER A 276 -20.72 -12.44 -28.81
C SER A 276 -20.26 -11.98 -30.18
N VAL A 277 -20.00 -12.92 -31.09
CA VAL A 277 -19.44 -12.64 -32.40
C VAL A 277 -20.39 -13.06 -33.51
N GLN A 278 -20.49 -12.21 -34.55
CA GLN A 278 -21.06 -12.57 -35.85
C GLN A 278 -19.95 -12.52 -36.90
N GLU A 279 -19.73 -13.65 -37.55
CA GLU A 279 -18.72 -13.81 -38.60
C GLU A 279 -19.34 -13.53 -39.97
N LEU A 280 -18.63 -12.77 -40.80
CA LEU A 280 -19.03 -12.36 -42.14
C LEU A 280 -17.85 -12.46 -43.11
N SER A 281 -18.11 -12.27 -44.41
CA SER A 281 -17.05 -12.34 -45.42
C SER A 281 -16.04 -11.20 -45.25
N ASN A 282 -14.83 -11.55 -44.82
CA ASN A 282 -13.71 -10.67 -44.51
C ASN A 282 -14.04 -9.63 -43.43
N GLU A 283 -14.97 -9.97 -42.54
CA GLU A 283 -15.55 -9.04 -41.59
C GLU A 283 -16.02 -9.78 -40.33
N ILE A 284 -15.93 -9.12 -39.19
CA ILE A 284 -16.39 -9.62 -37.90
C ILE A 284 -17.18 -8.50 -37.22
N ILE A 285 -18.35 -8.83 -36.68
CA ILE A 285 -19.11 -7.91 -35.81
C ILE A 285 -19.05 -8.46 -34.39
N LEU A 286 -18.54 -7.65 -33.47
CA LEU A 286 -18.50 -7.97 -32.04
C LEU A 286 -19.65 -7.25 -31.33
N PHE A 287 -20.40 -7.98 -30.53
CA PHE A 287 -21.46 -7.44 -29.69
C PHE A 287 -21.09 -7.55 -28.22
N LEU A 288 -21.21 -6.45 -27.49
CA LEU A 288 -20.94 -6.37 -26.06
C LEU A 288 -22.25 -6.41 -25.28
N SER A 289 -22.29 -7.18 -24.19
CA SER A 289 -23.43 -7.21 -23.29
C SER A 289 -22.98 -7.40 -21.84
N ASN A 290 -23.63 -6.70 -20.92
CA ASN A 290 -23.45 -6.93 -19.49
C ASN A 290 -24.64 -7.74 -18.99
N THR A 291 -24.37 -8.92 -18.45
CA THR A 291 -25.39 -9.79 -17.89
C THR A 291 -25.89 -9.27 -16.54
N PRO A 292 -27.10 -9.64 -16.08
CA PRO A 292 -27.64 -9.18 -14.79
C PRO A 292 -26.81 -9.50 -13.55
N ASN A 293 -25.92 -10.49 -13.62
CA ASN A 293 -24.96 -10.83 -12.56
C ASN A 293 -23.64 -10.03 -12.64
N SER A 294 -23.51 -9.11 -13.59
CA SER A 294 -22.37 -8.21 -13.71
C SER A 294 -22.49 -7.05 -12.72
N ASN A 295 -21.40 -6.65 -12.04
CA ASN A 295 -21.36 -5.39 -11.28
C ASN A 295 -21.41 -4.15 -12.19
N ASN A 296 -21.34 -4.36 -13.52
CA ASN A 296 -21.48 -3.34 -14.54
C ASN A 296 -22.79 -3.53 -15.36
N TYR A 297 -23.79 -4.23 -14.82
CA TYR A 297 -25.08 -4.40 -15.50
C TYR A 297 -25.67 -3.03 -15.87
N GLN A 298 -26.09 -2.87 -17.13
CA GLN A 298 -26.60 -1.60 -17.70
C GLN A 298 -25.64 -0.41 -17.55
N GLU A 299 -24.33 -0.65 -17.65
CA GLU A 299 -23.30 0.38 -17.43
C GLU A 299 -23.37 1.03 -16.02
N GLY A 300 -24.01 0.35 -15.05
CA GLY A 300 -24.30 0.89 -13.72
C GLY A 300 -23.17 0.72 -12.69
N TYR A 301 -21.95 0.40 -13.11
CA TYR A 301 -20.85 0.22 -12.16
C TYR A 301 -20.54 1.52 -11.42
N THR A 302 -20.51 1.41 -10.10
CA THR A 302 -20.10 2.47 -9.17
C THR A 302 -19.48 1.80 -7.96
N GLU A 303 -18.25 2.17 -7.61
CA GLU A 303 -17.56 1.64 -6.43
C GLU A 303 -16.67 2.71 -5.81
N VAL A 304 -16.64 2.73 -4.47
CA VAL A 304 -15.78 3.63 -3.70
C VAL A 304 -14.40 3.00 -3.59
N ASP A 305 -13.35 3.76 -3.93
CA ASP A 305 -11.98 3.34 -3.69
C ASP A 305 -11.58 3.72 -2.24
N PRO A 306 -11.42 2.73 -1.35
CA PRO A 306 -11.02 2.98 0.04
C PRO A 306 -9.59 3.51 0.16
N PHE A 307 -8.76 3.31 -0.87
CA PHE A 307 -7.36 3.76 -0.88
C PHE A 307 -7.22 5.23 -1.28
N ILE A 308 -8.32 5.90 -1.68
CA ILE A 308 -8.32 7.35 -1.89
C ILE A 308 -8.47 8.04 -0.53
N VAL A 309 -7.36 8.63 -0.07
CA VAL A 309 -7.31 9.56 1.06
C VAL A 309 -7.30 10.98 0.49
N PRO A 310 -8.46 11.63 0.37
CA PRO A 310 -8.53 12.94 -0.25
C PRO A 310 -8.02 14.05 0.66
N PRO A 311 -7.58 15.19 0.10
CA PRO A 311 -7.27 16.40 0.84
C PRO A 311 -8.45 16.96 1.65
N SER A 312 -9.69 16.73 1.22
CA SER A 312 -10.91 17.20 1.89
C SER A 312 -11.91 16.06 2.14
N PRO A 313 -12.65 16.05 3.26
CA PRO A 313 -13.61 14.98 3.60
C PRO A 313 -14.70 14.74 2.55
N ASN A 314 -15.00 15.74 1.71
CA ASN A 314 -16.09 15.70 0.72
C ASN A 314 -15.62 15.38 -0.72
N ASP A 315 -14.34 15.11 -0.92
CA ASP A 315 -13.78 14.81 -2.23
C ASP A 315 -14.26 13.44 -2.73
N ASP A 316 -14.46 13.32 -4.05
CA ASP A 316 -15.07 12.14 -4.65
C ASP A 316 -14.13 10.93 -4.66
N LYS A 317 -14.52 9.85 -3.99
CA LYS A 317 -13.75 8.59 -3.96
C LYS A 317 -14.29 7.54 -4.92
N THR A 318 -15.31 7.87 -5.71
CA THR A 318 -16.14 6.87 -6.39
C THR A 318 -15.74 6.72 -7.86
N PHE A 319 -15.28 5.53 -8.24
CA PHE A 319 -15.13 5.16 -9.64
C PHE A 319 -16.47 4.79 -10.24
N ARG A 320 -16.75 5.36 -11.41
CA ARG A 320 -17.98 5.10 -12.19
C ARG A 320 -17.62 4.58 -13.56
N PHE A 321 -18.46 3.73 -14.13
CA PHE A 321 -18.27 3.24 -15.50
C PHE A 321 -18.07 4.40 -16.47
N GLN A 322 -17.07 4.27 -17.35
CA GLN A 322 -16.77 5.31 -18.35
C GLN A 322 -16.81 4.78 -19.79
N GLY A 323 -16.48 3.51 -20.03
CA GLY A 323 -16.52 2.98 -21.39
C GLY A 323 -16.00 1.56 -21.57
N TYR A 324 -15.84 1.18 -22.84
CA TYR A 324 -15.32 -0.11 -23.26
C TYR A 324 -14.09 0.03 -24.15
N GLN A 325 -13.16 -0.91 -24.04
CA GLN A 325 -12.01 -1.07 -24.92
C GLN A 325 -11.98 -2.50 -25.48
N ILE A 326 -11.79 -2.65 -26.79
CA ILE A 326 -11.68 -3.93 -27.46
C ILE A 326 -10.29 -4.06 -28.05
N PHE A 327 -9.61 -5.16 -27.72
CA PHE A 327 -8.28 -5.47 -28.18
C PHE A 327 -8.32 -6.69 -29.11
N GLN A 328 -7.60 -6.60 -30.23
CA GLN A 328 -7.20 -7.80 -30.95
C GLN A 328 -5.95 -8.37 -30.25
N LEU A 329 -5.94 -9.68 -30.04
CA LEU A 329 -4.86 -10.42 -29.41
C LEU A 329 -4.06 -11.20 -30.46
N LYS A 330 -2.78 -11.41 -30.17
CA LYS A 330 -1.89 -12.18 -31.04
C LYS A 330 -2.28 -13.66 -31.11
N ASN A 331 -2.78 -14.23 -30.01
CA ASN A 331 -3.25 -15.61 -29.89
C ASN A 331 -4.16 -15.77 -28.65
N ASN A 332 -4.64 -16.99 -28.40
CA ASN A 332 -5.50 -17.34 -27.27
C ASN A 332 -4.77 -17.53 -25.92
N THR A 333 -3.46 -17.28 -25.84
CA THR A 333 -2.69 -17.39 -24.59
C THR A 333 -2.28 -16.03 -24.02
N VAL A 334 -2.70 -14.93 -24.65
CA VAL A 334 -2.46 -13.57 -24.14
C VAL A 334 -3.28 -13.34 -22.88
N ALA A 335 -2.60 -13.02 -21.78
CA ALA A 335 -3.25 -12.71 -20.52
C ALA A 335 -3.79 -11.28 -20.49
N LEU A 336 -4.75 -11.01 -19.61
CA LEU A 336 -5.27 -9.65 -19.37
C LEU A 336 -4.16 -8.66 -18.97
N SER A 337 -3.16 -9.10 -18.21
CA SER A 337 -2.01 -8.27 -17.82
C SER A 337 -1.12 -7.85 -18.99
N ASP A 338 -1.23 -8.54 -20.14
CA ASP A 338 -0.44 -8.27 -21.34
C ASP A 338 -1.09 -7.21 -22.26
N LEU A 339 -2.27 -6.67 -21.92
CA LEU A 339 -2.99 -5.73 -22.78
C LEU A 339 -2.21 -4.44 -23.10
N ASN A 340 -1.27 -4.05 -22.22
CA ASN A 340 -0.39 -2.90 -22.45
C ASN A 340 0.82 -3.22 -23.36
N ASN A 341 0.99 -4.47 -23.79
CA ASN A 341 2.10 -4.88 -24.64
C ASN A 341 1.67 -4.90 -26.12
N PRO A 342 2.13 -3.95 -26.97
CA PRO A 342 1.71 -3.85 -28.37
C PRO A 342 2.15 -5.03 -29.26
N MET A 343 3.05 -5.89 -28.75
CA MET A 343 3.45 -7.14 -29.41
C MET A 343 2.51 -8.31 -29.12
N LYS A 344 1.61 -8.17 -28.13
CA LYS A 344 0.66 -9.20 -27.70
C LYS A 344 -0.80 -8.77 -27.88
N ALA A 345 -1.13 -7.51 -27.63
CA ALA A 345 -2.48 -6.96 -27.75
C ALA A 345 -2.45 -5.56 -28.38
N ARG A 346 -3.47 -5.23 -29.18
CA ARG A 346 -3.61 -3.93 -29.84
C ARG A 346 -5.07 -3.49 -29.80
N LEU A 347 -5.32 -2.25 -29.38
CA LEU A 347 -6.66 -1.66 -29.36
C LEU A 347 -7.22 -1.57 -30.78
N VAL A 348 -8.42 -2.08 -31.00
CA VAL A 348 -9.11 -2.06 -32.30
C VAL A 348 -10.41 -1.27 -32.27
N ALA A 349 -11.00 -1.09 -31.09
CA ALA A 349 -12.17 -0.24 -30.91
C ALA A 349 -12.27 0.27 -29.47
N GLN A 350 -12.91 1.42 -29.32
CA GLN A 350 -13.20 2.03 -28.03
C GLN A 350 -14.52 2.83 -28.13
N CYS A 351 -15.23 2.92 -27.01
CA CYS A 351 -16.30 3.90 -26.82
C CYS A 351 -16.34 4.33 -25.36
N ASP A 352 -16.98 5.46 -25.11
CA ASP A 352 -17.04 6.18 -23.86
C ASP A 352 -18.38 6.89 -23.73
N ILE A 353 -18.78 7.20 -22.49
CA ILE A 353 -19.92 8.07 -22.22
C ILE A 353 -19.66 9.44 -22.87
N GLU A 354 -20.70 10.09 -23.39
CA GLU A 354 -20.62 11.48 -23.87
C GLU A 354 -20.77 12.45 -22.69
N ASP A 355 -19.68 12.67 -21.96
CA ASP A 355 -19.63 13.53 -20.76
C ASP A 355 -18.46 14.53 -20.74
N GLY A 356 -17.62 14.50 -21.78
CA GLY A 356 -16.46 15.37 -21.95
C GLY A 356 -15.13 14.71 -21.56
N ILE A 357 -15.16 13.51 -20.96
CA ILE A 357 -13.96 12.77 -20.55
C ILE A 357 -13.47 11.92 -21.72
N SER A 358 -12.60 12.51 -22.54
CA SER A 358 -12.02 11.84 -23.72
C SER A 358 -10.62 11.29 -23.48
N ARG A 359 -9.81 11.93 -22.63
CA ARG A 359 -8.42 11.55 -22.39
C ARG A 359 -8.18 11.25 -20.93
N ILE A 360 -7.70 10.05 -20.63
CA ILE A 360 -7.40 9.62 -19.26
C ILE A 360 -5.95 9.14 -19.18
N ILE A 361 -5.20 9.70 -18.24
CA ILE A 361 -3.78 9.42 -18.02
C ILE A 361 -3.60 8.95 -16.59
N ASN A 362 -2.98 7.78 -16.42
CA ASN A 362 -2.48 7.35 -15.12
C ASN A 362 -1.02 7.75 -14.98
N PHE A 363 -0.64 8.26 -13.81
CA PHE A 363 0.73 8.57 -13.44
C PHE A 363 1.28 7.43 -12.60
N GLU A 364 1.82 6.41 -13.28
CA GLU A 364 2.34 5.21 -12.64
C GLU A 364 3.74 5.49 -12.11
N PHE A 365 3.98 5.20 -10.82
CA PHE A 365 5.32 5.36 -10.24
C PHE A 365 6.28 4.37 -10.90
N ASP A 366 7.36 4.90 -11.46
CA ASP A 366 8.43 4.12 -12.05
C ASP A 366 9.57 4.03 -11.03
N GLU A 367 9.83 2.82 -10.55
CA GLU A 367 10.84 2.57 -9.51
C GLU A 367 12.27 2.79 -10.02
N GLU A 368 12.53 2.64 -11.31
CA GLU A 368 13.85 2.85 -11.92
C GLU A 368 14.14 4.34 -12.07
N LEU A 369 13.12 5.11 -12.46
CA LEU A 369 13.24 6.56 -12.65
C LEU A 369 13.04 7.35 -11.34
N GLY A 370 12.39 6.75 -10.33
CA GLY A 370 12.12 7.38 -9.03
C GLY A 370 11.00 8.43 -9.04
N PHE A 371 10.23 8.53 -10.13
CA PHE A 371 9.10 9.46 -10.26
C PHE A 371 7.92 8.85 -11.01
N ALA A 372 6.77 9.52 -10.97
CA ALA A 372 5.56 9.06 -11.64
C ALA A 372 5.57 9.39 -13.14
N VAL A 373 5.42 8.37 -13.98
CA VAL A 373 5.44 8.45 -15.44
C VAL A 373 4.01 8.47 -15.98
N PRO A 374 3.66 9.44 -16.86
CA PRO A 374 2.34 9.48 -17.47
C PRO A 374 2.17 8.32 -18.48
N LYS A 375 1.12 7.53 -18.29
CA LYS A 375 0.67 6.50 -19.23
C LYS A 375 -0.76 6.80 -19.66
N GLU A 376 -0.92 7.10 -20.94
CA GLU A 376 -2.24 7.27 -21.55
C GLU A 376 -2.99 5.94 -21.53
N LYS A 377 -4.17 5.93 -20.90
CA LYS A 377 -5.03 4.75 -20.79
C LYS A 377 -6.20 4.80 -21.74
N VAL A 378 -6.72 6.00 -21.97
CA VAL A 378 -7.90 6.24 -22.81
C VAL A 378 -7.64 7.47 -23.66
N ASN A 379 -7.92 7.33 -24.95
CA ASN A 379 -8.05 8.42 -25.92
C ASN A 379 -9.31 8.15 -26.75
N GLY A 380 -10.45 8.57 -26.20
CA GLY A 380 -11.78 8.26 -26.68
C GLY A 380 -12.43 9.38 -27.49
N GLU A 381 -13.46 8.99 -28.24
CA GLU A 381 -14.16 9.92 -29.13
C GLU A 381 -15.18 10.80 -28.39
N ASN A 382 -15.56 10.43 -27.16
CA ASN A 382 -16.62 11.05 -26.36
C ASN A 382 -17.93 11.18 -27.15
N LYS A 383 -18.42 10.05 -27.69
CA LYS A 383 -19.61 9.99 -28.57
C LYS A 383 -20.73 9.06 -28.07
N GLY A 384 -20.62 8.61 -26.83
CA GLY A 384 -21.59 7.70 -26.23
C GLY A 384 -21.26 6.22 -26.46
N ILE A 385 -21.94 5.40 -25.66
CA ILE A 385 -21.72 3.96 -25.59
C ILE A 385 -22.29 3.27 -26.83
N ARG A 386 -21.51 2.33 -27.36
CA ARG A 386 -21.90 1.45 -28.46
C ARG A 386 -21.72 0.00 -28.02
N HIS A 387 -22.65 -0.86 -28.43
CA HIS A 387 -22.61 -2.29 -28.11
C HIS A 387 -22.25 -3.16 -29.31
N SER A 388 -22.10 -2.60 -30.51
CA SER A 388 -21.74 -3.36 -31.73
C SER A 388 -20.57 -2.72 -32.45
N PHE A 389 -19.56 -3.53 -32.81
CA PHE A 389 -18.33 -3.05 -33.41
C PHE A 389 -17.98 -3.87 -34.65
N GLN A 390 -17.86 -3.19 -35.78
CA GLN A 390 -17.44 -3.79 -37.04
C GLN A 390 -15.91 -3.78 -37.15
N ILE A 391 -15.34 -4.97 -37.32
CA ILE A 391 -13.90 -5.18 -37.49
C ILE A 391 -13.66 -5.74 -38.89
N THR A 392 -12.85 -5.03 -39.68
CA THR A 392 -12.48 -5.42 -41.05
C THR A 392 -10.98 -5.53 -41.23
N GLN A 393 -10.20 -5.21 -40.19
CA GLN A 393 -8.75 -5.18 -40.24
C GLN A 393 -8.11 -6.08 -39.17
N ASP A 394 -7.04 -6.76 -39.56
CA ASP A 394 -6.07 -7.47 -38.74
C ASP A 394 -4.93 -6.53 -38.37
N VAL A 395 -4.91 -6.04 -37.14
CA VAL A 395 -3.87 -5.11 -36.68
C VAL A 395 -2.52 -5.77 -36.45
N PHE A 396 -2.37 -7.09 -36.58
CA PHE A 396 -1.09 -7.80 -36.54
C PHE A 396 -0.54 -8.18 -37.92
N ALA A 397 -1.28 -7.92 -39.00
CA ALA A 397 -0.85 -8.29 -40.33
C ALA A 397 0.42 -7.55 -40.77
N GLN A 398 1.35 -8.28 -41.39
CA GLN A 398 2.48 -7.71 -42.11
C GLN A 398 2.12 -7.66 -43.61
N GLY A 399 1.57 -6.53 -44.07
CA GLY A 399 1.12 -6.35 -45.45
C GLY A 399 -0.34 -5.93 -45.53
N GLN A 400 -1.18 -6.70 -46.25
CA GLN A 400 -2.60 -6.41 -46.36
C GLN A 400 -3.29 -6.60 -45.00
N SER A 401 -3.85 -5.51 -44.47
CA SER A 401 -4.52 -5.52 -43.17
C SER A 401 -5.93 -6.07 -43.21
N ARG A 402 -6.52 -6.34 -44.38
CA ARG A 402 -7.90 -6.86 -44.44
C ARG A 402 -7.99 -8.24 -43.80
N LEU A 403 -9.06 -8.50 -43.04
CA LEU A 403 -9.33 -9.84 -42.50
C LEU A 403 -9.43 -10.87 -43.62
N VAL A 404 -8.91 -12.07 -43.38
CA VAL A 404 -8.86 -13.19 -44.33
C VAL A 404 -9.82 -14.26 -43.85
N ASN A 405 -10.71 -14.71 -44.74
CA ASN A 405 -11.65 -15.76 -44.39
C ASN A 405 -10.94 -17.04 -43.93
N PHE A 406 -11.54 -17.77 -42.99
CA PHE A 406 -11.03 -19.01 -42.42
C PHE A 406 -9.71 -18.88 -41.63
N LYS A 407 -9.23 -17.66 -41.38
CA LYS A 407 -8.14 -17.39 -40.42
C LYS A 407 -8.73 -17.11 -39.05
N LYS A 408 -8.12 -17.65 -38.00
CA LYS A 408 -8.50 -17.38 -36.61
C LYS A 408 -8.01 -16.02 -36.15
N TYR A 409 -8.89 -15.27 -35.51
CA TYR A 409 -8.63 -14.00 -34.86
C TYR A 409 -9.10 -14.09 -33.41
N TYR A 410 -8.42 -13.37 -32.52
CA TYR A 410 -8.71 -13.41 -31.09
C TYR A 410 -8.98 -12.00 -30.59
N TYR A 411 -10.04 -11.85 -29.81
CA TYR A 411 -10.45 -10.56 -29.26
C TYR A 411 -10.73 -10.66 -27.76
N MET A 412 -10.49 -9.55 -27.07
CA MET A 412 -10.85 -9.37 -25.66
C MET A 412 -11.44 -7.98 -25.50
N ALA A 413 -12.58 -7.90 -24.82
CA ALA A 413 -13.19 -6.63 -24.45
C ALA A 413 -13.09 -6.44 -22.94
N ILE A 414 -12.85 -5.21 -22.52
CA ILE A 414 -12.84 -4.80 -21.12
C ILE A 414 -13.73 -3.57 -20.95
N SER A 415 -14.26 -3.42 -19.75
CA SER A 415 -14.84 -2.16 -19.27
C SER A 415 -13.79 -1.39 -18.49
N TYR A 416 -13.95 -0.07 -18.44
CA TYR A 416 -13.16 0.78 -17.59
C TYR A 416 -14.02 1.81 -16.86
N ALA A 417 -13.50 2.28 -15.74
CA ALA A 417 -14.13 3.26 -14.90
C ALA A 417 -13.19 4.43 -14.62
N TYR A 418 -13.78 5.57 -14.30
CA TYR A 418 -13.11 6.83 -14.08
C TYR A 418 -13.51 7.44 -12.73
N ASN A 419 -12.52 8.01 -12.05
CA ASN A 419 -12.70 8.95 -10.95
C ASN A 419 -11.57 9.99 -11.03
N ASN A 420 -11.85 11.22 -10.63
CA ASN A 420 -10.83 12.26 -10.55
C ASN A 420 -11.24 13.31 -9.51
N TYR A 421 -10.86 13.08 -8.25
CA TYR A 421 -11.20 13.99 -7.16
C TYR A 421 -10.49 15.34 -7.24
N LYS A 422 -9.27 15.35 -7.80
CA LYS A 422 -8.45 16.53 -8.01
C LYS A 422 -7.45 16.25 -9.12
N ASP A 423 -7.30 17.18 -10.05
CA ASP A 423 -6.33 17.04 -11.14
C ASP A 423 -4.89 16.94 -10.60
N TYR A 424 -4.18 15.89 -11.02
CA TYR A 424 -2.77 15.74 -10.76
C TYR A 424 -1.93 16.36 -11.88
N ASN A 425 -1.02 17.26 -11.53
CA ASN A 425 -0.04 17.81 -12.47
C ASN A 425 1.37 17.81 -11.84
N PRO A 426 2.31 17.00 -12.35
CA PRO A 426 3.66 16.91 -11.79
C PRO A 426 4.48 18.19 -11.97
N ASN A 427 4.07 19.10 -12.86
CA ASN A 427 4.77 20.36 -13.13
C ASN A 427 4.20 21.55 -12.33
N ASP A 428 3.13 21.34 -11.58
CA ASP A 428 2.48 22.37 -10.77
C ASP A 428 2.52 21.99 -9.28
N PRO A 429 3.30 22.72 -8.45
CA PRO A 429 3.41 22.46 -7.02
C PRO A 429 2.06 22.43 -6.27
N LEU A 430 1.03 23.11 -6.78
CA LEU A 430 -0.30 23.16 -6.15
C LEU A 430 -1.20 21.96 -6.50
N SER A 431 -0.74 21.12 -7.42
CA SER A 431 -1.49 20.00 -8.00
C SER A 431 -0.80 18.64 -7.77
N LEU A 432 0.16 18.58 -6.83
CA LEU A 432 0.91 17.36 -6.50
C LEU A 432 0.12 16.36 -5.64
N ASP A 433 -0.93 16.84 -4.97
CA ASP A 433 -1.90 16.10 -4.16
C ASP A 433 -3.11 15.60 -4.97
N GLY A 434 -3.11 15.84 -6.30
CA GLY A 434 -4.13 15.32 -7.20
C GLY A 434 -4.12 13.81 -7.37
N GLN A 435 -5.20 13.28 -7.95
CA GLN A 435 -5.39 11.85 -8.20
C GLN A 435 -4.45 11.35 -9.30
N LYS A 436 -3.50 10.50 -8.92
CA LYS A 436 -2.50 9.94 -9.86
C LYS A 436 -3.08 8.82 -10.75
N MET A 437 -4.09 8.10 -10.27
CA MET A 437 -4.65 6.93 -10.95
C MET A 437 -6.15 7.12 -11.22
N PRO A 438 -6.54 7.98 -12.17
CA PRO A 438 -7.96 8.22 -12.50
C PRO A 438 -8.62 7.10 -13.32
N TYR A 439 -7.86 6.14 -13.85
CA TYR A 439 -8.37 5.02 -14.63
C TYR A 439 -8.19 3.68 -13.93
N ILE A 440 -9.26 2.89 -13.91
CA ILE A 440 -9.24 1.46 -13.57
C ILE A 440 -9.95 0.64 -14.66
N ALA A 441 -9.54 -0.62 -14.83
CA ALA A 441 -10.09 -1.51 -15.85
C ALA A 441 -10.51 -2.86 -15.27
N SER A 442 -11.37 -3.57 -16.00
CA SER A 442 -11.79 -4.93 -15.67
C SER A 442 -10.61 -5.82 -15.31
N ARG A 443 -10.77 -6.58 -14.22
CA ARG A 443 -9.85 -7.66 -13.81
C ARG A 443 -10.43 -9.05 -14.02
N LYS A 444 -11.75 -9.13 -14.18
CA LYS A 444 -12.53 -10.35 -14.31
C LYS A 444 -13.84 -10.07 -15.07
N GLY A 445 -14.51 -11.12 -15.52
CA GLY A 445 -15.88 -11.05 -16.03
C GLY A 445 -16.92 -11.29 -14.93
N PRO A 446 -18.21 -11.34 -15.29
CA PRO A 446 -19.31 -11.63 -14.36
C PRO A 446 -19.21 -13.00 -13.68
N MET A 447 -18.56 -13.96 -14.35
CA MET A 447 -18.21 -15.26 -13.79
C MET A 447 -16.78 -15.64 -14.20
N GLY A 448 -15.83 -15.45 -13.30
CA GLY A 448 -14.44 -15.85 -13.51
C GLY A 448 -13.64 -14.88 -14.40
N GLU A 449 -12.67 -15.41 -15.13
CA GLU A 449 -11.73 -14.62 -15.92
C GLU A 449 -12.40 -13.89 -17.12
N VAL A 450 -11.74 -12.85 -17.62
CA VAL A 450 -12.17 -12.18 -18.86
C VAL A 450 -11.99 -13.14 -20.04
N LYS A 451 -13.07 -13.40 -20.79
CA LYS A 451 -13.06 -14.38 -21.88
C LYS A 451 -12.34 -13.82 -23.11
N ILE A 452 -11.53 -14.67 -23.74
CA ILE A 452 -11.01 -14.46 -25.09
C ILE A 452 -12.03 -15.04 -26.08
N ILE A 453 -12.42 -14.26 -27.09
CA ILE A 453 -13.27 -14.72 -28.18
C ILE A 453 -12.41 -15.06 -29.38
N GLU A 454 -12.56 -16.29 -29.87
CA GLU A 454 -12.04 -16.70 -31.18
C GLU A 454 -13.10 -16.36 -32.24
N ALA A 455 -12.66 -15.80 -33.36
CA ALA A 455 -13.50 -15.44 -34.50
C ALA A 455 -12.83 -15.85 -35.82
N ILE A 456 -13.60 -16.43 -36.73
CA ILE A 456 -13.16 -16.98 -38.01
C ILE A 456 -14.06 -16.42 -39.12
N PRO A 457 -13.74 -15.26 -39.73
CA PRO A 457 -14.59 -14.64 -40.74
C PRO A 457 -14.82 -15.62 -41.90
N HIS A 458 -16.07 -15.75 -42.33
CA HIS A 458 -16.48 -16.63 -43.42
C HIS A 458 -17.83 -16.16 -43.98
N ASN A 459 -18.24 -16.69 -45.14
CA ASN A 459 -19.57 -16.40 -45.67
C ASN A 459 -20.61 -17.18 -44.86
N PRO A 460 -21.59 -16.54 -44.20
CA PRO A 460 -22.56 -17.22 -43.34
C PRO A 460 -23.67 -17.96 -44.12
N MET A 461 -23.72 -17.85 -45.45
CA MET A 461 -24.75 -18.53 -46.28
C MET A 461 -24.95 -20.04 -45.98
N PRO A 462 -23.90 -20.85 -45.70
CA PRO A 462 -24.08 -22.27 -45.37
C PRO A 462 -24.82 -22.52 -44.04
N GLU A 463 -24.87 -21.54 -43.12
CA GLU A 463 -25.53 -21.68 -41.81
C GLU A 463 -27.06 -21.43 -41.87
N ALA A 464 -27.56 -20.89 -42.99
CA ALA A 464 -28.95 -20.51 -43.19
C ALA A 464 -29.77 -21.54 -44.02
N ASP A 465 -29.63 -22.84 -43.75
CA ASP A 465 -30.32 -23.95 -44.45
C ASP A 465 -30.07 -24.02 -45.98
N GLY A 466 -28.83 -23.77 -46.43
CA GLY A 466 -28.46 -23.90 -47.85
C GLY A 466 -28.08 -25.33 -48.25
N THR A 467 -28.94 -26.04 -48.99
CA THR A 467 -28.58 -27.28 -49.69
C THR A 467 -27.65 -27.02 -50.87
N TYR A 468 -26.45 -27.62 -50.79
CA TYR A 468 -25.38 -27.90 -51.78
C TYR A 468 -25.18 -26.99 -53.00
#